data_AF-A0A929FBD2-F1
#
_entry.id   AF-A0A929FBD2-F1
#
_cell.length_a   1.000
_cell.length_b   1.000
_cell.length_c   1.000
_cell.angle_alpha   90.00
_cell.angle_beta   90.00
_cell.angle_gamma   90.00
#
_symmetry.space_group_name_H-M   'P 1'
#
loop_
_entity.id
_entity.type
_entity.pdbx_description
1 polymer ?
#
loop_
_entity_poly.entity_id
_entity_poly.type
_entity_poly.pdbx_seq_one_letter_code
_entity_poly.pdbx_strand_id
1 'polypeptide(L)'
;MPSPIAHAVSGYAIAKGVNPLSRMWHVAFYAVFVAIAADFDFIPQLVTSVNTHRGFTHSLGFALLFSGVVSAVIARRTSFKYRPTLLLTLTLYGSHLLLDFLTQGGTGIPLLWPISDSHFQSTIVLFPAVHHSHGLFDSIHVRFLSFELIYTVVLLWGISQWTSYKHQRRKQTLNDENRMPL
;
A
#
# COMPACT_ATOMS: atom_id res chain seq x y z
N MET A 1 -12.08 0.40 7.18
CA MET A 1 -10.88 0.27 6.34
C MET A 1 -9.68 0.19 7.27
N PRO A 2 -8.57 -0.39 6.82
CA PRO A 2 -7.31 -0.28 7.53
C PRO A 2 -6.95 1.21 7.70
N SER A 3 -6.13 1.51 8.68
CA SER A 3 -5.63 2.85 8.89
C SER A 3 -4.58 3.20 7.84
N PRO A 4 -4.29 4.49 7.65
CA PRO A 4 -3.16 4.94 6.86
C PRO A 4 -1.83 4.28 7.29
N ILE A 5 -1.70 3.85 8.54
CA ILE A 5 -0.51 3.13 9.03
C ILE A 5 -0.41 1.75 8.39
N ALA A 6 -1.50 0.99 8.35
CA ALA A 6 -1.52 -0.34 7.72
C ALA A 6 -1.18 -0.24 6.23
N HIS A 7 -1.72 0.76 5.52
CA HIS A 7 -1.38 1.02 4.13
C HIS A 7 0.08 1.45 3.94
N ALA A 8 0.58 2.38 4.77
CA ALA A 8 1.97 2.83 4.74
C ALA A 8 2.97 1.68 4.93
N VAL A 9 2.74 0.83 5.94
CA VAL A 9 3.60 -0.33 6.22
C VAL A 9 3.55 -1.32 5.05
N SER A 10 2.39 -1.53 4.44
CA SER A 10 2.22 -2.38 3.26
C SER A 10 2.95 -1.84 2.03
N GLY A 11 2.88 -0.54 1.79
CA GLY A 11 3.62 0.13 0.72
C GLY A 11 5.14 -0.01 0.91
N TYR A 12 5.63 0.27 2.11
CA TYR A 12 7.04 0.07 2.46
C TYR A 12 7.47 -1.38 2.26
N ALA A 13 6.64 -2.32 2.71
CA ALA A 13 6.85 -3.74 2.58
C ALA A 13 7.02 -4.19 1.12
N ILE A 14 6.09 -3.79 0.26
CA ILE A 14 6.12 -4.07 -1.18
C ILE A 14 7.40 -3.50 -1.79
N ALA A 15 7.70 -2.22 -1.55
CA ALA A 15 8.89 -1.58 -2.10
C ALA A 15 10.18 -2.32 -1.70
N LYS A 16 10.28 -2.77 -0.45
CA LYS A 16 11.41 -3.55 0.05
C LYS A 16 11.53 -4.93 -0.58
N GLY A 17 10.41 -5.55 -0.94
CA GLY A 17 10.36 -6.85 -1.63
C GLY A 17 10.75 -6.80 -3.12
N VAL A 18 10.26 -5.78 -3.83
CA VAL A 18 10.34 -5.70 -5.31
C VAL A 18 11.53 -4.89 -5.82
N ASN A 19 12.05 -3.93 -5.05
CA ASN A 19 13.07 -3.01 -5.54
C ASN A 19 14.30 -2.97 -4.61
N PRO A 20 15.50 -3.32 -5.09
CA PRO A 20 16.73 -3.17 -4.30
C PRO A 20 17.05 -1.71 -3.94
N LEU A 21 16.50 -0.74 -4.69
CA LEU A 21 16.62 0.70 -4.42
C LEU A 21 15.75 1.18 -3.26
N SER A 22 14.90 0.33 -2.69
CA SER A 22 14.12 0.61 -1.46
C SER A 22 15.01 0.93 -0.24
N ARG A 23 16.30 0.60 -0.31
CA ARG A 23 17.31 1.01 0.67
C ARG A 23 17.57 2.51 0.66
N MET A 24 17.20 3.20 -0.43
CA MET A 24 17.23 4.66 -0.51
C MET A 24 15.99 5.21 0.20
N TRP A 25 16.21 6.09 1.17
CA TRP A 25 15.14 6.66 1.99
C TRP A 25 14.05 7.37 1.15
N HIS A 26 14.41 8.00 0.03
CA HIS A 26 13.45 8.63 -0.88
C HIS A 26 12.48 7.62 -1.52
N VAL A 27 12.93 6.42 -1.87
CA VAL A 27 12.08 5.37 -2.46
C VAL A 27 11.15 4.79 -1.40
N ALA A 28 11.65 4.62 -0.17
CA ALA A 28 10.81 4.21 0.95
C ALA A 28 9.72 5.25 1.26
N PHE A 29 10.10 6.54 1.31
CA PHE A 29 9.15 7.63 1.54
C PHE A 29 8.11 7.72 0.40
N TYR A 30 8.57 7.61 -0.85
CA TYR A 30 7.69 7.54 -2.01
C TYR A 30 6.69 6.39 -1.91
N ALA A 31 7.15 5.20 -1.51
CA ALA A 31 6.29 4.03 -1.38
C ALA A 31 5.21 4.21 -0.31
N VAL A 32 5.58 4.74 0.85
CA VAL A 32 4.65 5.10 1.92
C VAL A 32 3.64 6.13 1.43
N PHE A 33 4.12 7.21 0.80
CA PHE A 33 3.27 8.28 0.29
C PHE A 33 2.23 7.78 -0.72
N VAL A 34 2.66 6.99 -1.71
CA VAL A 34 1.74 6.45 -2.72
C VAL A 34 0.73 5.50 -2.11
N ALA A 35 1.14 4.67 -1.14
CA ALA A 35 0.25 3.71 -0.50
C ALA A 35 -0.85 4.37 0.36
N ILE A 36 -0.66 5.61 0.83
CA ILE A 36 -1.68 6.36 1.58
C ILE A 36 -2.37 7.44 0.74
N ALA A 37 -2.00 7.60 -0.53
CA ALA A 37 -2.44 8.74 -1.34
C ALA A 37 -3.95 8.79 -1.56
N ALA A 38 -4.65 7.65 -1.54
CA ALA A 38 -6.11 7.60 -1.65
C ALA A 38 -6.80 8.26 -0.45
N ASP A 39 -6.24 8.11 0.76
CA ASP A 39 -6.81 8.66 1.99
C ASP A 39 -6.75 10.19 2.04
N PHE A 40 -5.95 10.85 1.19
CA PHE A 40 -5.91 12.31 1.12
C PHE A 40 -7.20 12.94 0.56
N ASP A 41 -8.20 12.13 0.20
CA ASP A 41 -9.56 12.57 -0.06
C ASP A 41 -10.24 13.28 1.14
N PHE A 42 -9.69 13.16 2.35
CA PHE A 42 -10.10 13.95 3.52
C PHE A 42 -9.84 15.46 3.32
N ILE A 43 -8.84 15.85 2.54
CA ILE A 43 -8.47 17.25 2.32
C ILE A 43 -9.59 18.00 1.58
N PRO A 44 -10.03 17.55 0.38
CA PRO A 44 -11.16 18.19 -0.29
C PRO A 44 -12.46 18.07 0.53
N GLN A 45 -12.65 17.00 1.30
CA GLN A 45 -13.79 16.91 2.22
C GLN A 45 -13.78 18.02 3.28
N LEU A 46 -12.62 18.31 3.87
CA LEU A 46 -12.47 19.36 4.88
C LEU A 46 -12.80 20.74 4.30
N VAL A 47 -12.47 20.97 3.03
CA VAL A 47 -12.70 22.26 2.35
C VAL A 47 -14.13 22.38 1.83
N THR A 48 -14.70 21.32 1.27
CA THR A 48 -15.98 21.37 0.54
C THR A 48 -17.17 20.91 1.38
N SER A 49 -16.93 20.27 2.54
CA SER A 49 -17.94 19.58 3.36
C SER A 49 -18.72 18.48 2.64
N VAL A 50 -18.37 18.17 1.38
CA VAL A 50 -18.91 17.03 0.64
C VAL A 50 -18.21 15.78 1.14
N ASN A 51 -18.98 14.73 1.44
CA ASN A 51 -18.40 13.46 1.85
C ASN A 51 -17.73 12.77 0.67
N THR A 52 -16.47 13.14 0.42
CA THR A 52 -15.60 12.52 -0.59
C THR A 52 -14.79 11.37 -0.05
N HIS A 53 -14.87 11.10 1.27
CA HIS A 53 -14.16 9.99 1.89
C HIS A 53 -14.64 8.66 1.31
N ARG A 54 -13.70 7.85 0.80
CA ARG A 54 -13.98 6.61 0.04
C ARG A 54 -14.73 6.84 -1.27
N GLY A 55 -14.54 8.02 -1.84
CA GLY A 55 -15.09 8.39 -3.13
C GLY A 55 -14.27 7.84 -4.30
N PHE A 56 -14.18 8.64 -5.36
CA PHE A 56 -13.52 8.24 -6.61
C PHE A 56 -12.01 7.92 -6.46
N THR A 57 -11.35 8.39 -5.41
CA THR A 57 -9.94 8.08 -5.09
C THR A 57 -9.71 6.59 -4.83
N HIS A 58 -10.71 5.89 -4.29
CA HIS A 58 -10.66 4.45 -4.01
C HIS A 58 -11.11 3.59 -5.21
N SER A 59 -10.86 4.08 -6.43
CA SER A 59 -11.21 3.40 -7.68
C SER A 59 -9.98 2.98 -8.48
N LEU A 60 -10.13 1.92 -9.28
CA LEU A 60 -9.08 1.48 -10.19
C LEU A 60 -8.81 2.53 -11.29
N GLY A 61 -9.84 3.23 -11.75
CA GLY A 61 -9.71 4.31 -12.74
C GLY A 61 -8.82 5.44 -12.23
N PHE A 62 -9.04 5.89 -10.99
CA PHE A 62 -8.20 6.91 -10.37
C PHE A 62 -6.78 6.40 -10.09
N ALA A 63 -6.63 5.15 -9.62
CA ALA A 63 -5.31 4.54 -9.41
C ALA A 63 -4.46 4.51 -10.69
N LEU A 64 -5.07 4.18 -11.84
CA LEU A 64 -4.40 4.20 -13.15
C LEU A 64 -4.02 5.63 -13.57
N LEU A 65 -4.93 6.60 -13.42
CA LEU A 65 -4.67 8.00 -13.74
C LEU A 65 -3.53 8.56 -12.88
N PHE A 66 -3.63 8.42 -11.56
CA PHE A 66 -2.62 8.85 -10.60
C PHE A 66 -1.26 8.23 -10.91
N SER A 67 -1.22 6.91 -11.11
CA SER A 67 0.02 6.19 -11.41
C SER A 67 0.64 6.65 -12.73
N GLY A 68 -0.17 6.88 -13.77
CA GLY A 68 0.27 7.41 -15.05
C GLY A 68 0.89 8.80 -14.93
N VAL A 69 0.19 9.73 -14.27
CA VAL A 69 0.64 11.12 -14.09
C VAL A 69 1.94 11.17 -13.26
N VAL A 70 1.96 10.53 -12.10
CA VAL A 70 3.13 10.51 -11.21
C VAL A 70 4.34 9.91 -11.91
N SER A 71 4.15 8.80 -12.63
CA SER A 71 5.23 8.13 -13.36
C SER A 71 5.77 8.98 -14.51
N ALA A 72 4.90 9.70 -15.22
CA ALA A 72 5.32 10.61 -16.28
C ALA A 72 6.13 11.79 -15.72
N VAL A 73 5.71 12.37 -14.59
CA VAL A 73 6.44 13.46 -13.91
C VAL A 73 7.81 12.97 -13.45
N ILE A 74 7.87 11.82 -12.76
CA ILE A 74 9.13 11.26 -12.27
C ILE A 74 10.08 10.96 -13.43
N ALA A 75 9.59 10.32 -14.49
CA ALA A 75 10.42 9.96 -15.64
C ALA A 75 10.96 11.18 -16.42
N ARG A 76 10.27 12.32 -16.36
CA ARG A 76 10.74 13.59 -16.96
C ARG A 76 11.73 14.35 -16.08
N ARG A 77 11.67 14.18 -14.76
CA ARG A 77 12.44 14.97 -13.78
C ARG A 77 13.64 14.24 -13.20
N THR A 78 13.75 12.93 -13.44
CA THR A 78 14.77 12.07 -12.84
C THR A 78 15.30 11.06 -13.86
N SER A 79 16.27 10.23 -13.46
CA SER A 79 16.79 9.12 -14.28
C SER A 79 15.90 7.87 -14.25
N PHE A 80 14.81 7.85 -13.48
CA PHE A 80 13.90 6.70 -13.41
C PHE A 80 13.09 6.53 -14.70
N LYS A 81 12.92 5.29 -15.16
CA LYS A 81 12.17 4.99 -16.38
C LYS A 81 10.66 4.95 -16.10
N TYR A 82 9.86 5.45 -17.05
CA TYR A 82 8.39 5.49 -16.94
C TYR A 82 7.76 4.14 -16.59
N ARG A 83 8.04 3.07 -17.35
CA ARG A 83 7.37 1.77 -17.18
C ARG A 83 7.63 1.13 -15.80
N PRO A 84 8.88 1.00 -15.31
CA PRO A 84 9.13 0.50 -13.96
C PRO A 84 8.49 1.35 -12.86
N THR A 85 8.53 2.69 -13.01
CA THR A 85 7.86 3.59 -12.06
C THR A 85 6.36 3.35 -12.07
N LEU A 86 5.72 3.29 -13.24
CA LEU A 86 4.28 3.03 -13.38
C LEU A 86 3.84 1.74 -12.70
N LEU A 87 4.56 0.65 -12.95
CA LEU A 87 4.25 -0.63 -12.33
C LEU A 87 4.42 -0.58 -10.81
N LEU A 88 5.46 0.08 -10.32
CA LEU A 88 5.66 0.26 -8.88
C LEU A 88 4.55 1.12 -8.27
N THR A 89 4.24 2.29 -8.83
CA THR A 89 3.18 3.19 -8.35
C THR A 89 1.83 2.49 -8.33
N LEU A 90 1.49 1.77 -9.41
CA LEU A 90 0.23 1.05 -9.52
C LEU A 90 0.15 -0.12 -8.53
N THR A 91 1.26 -0.81 -8.27
CA THR A 91 1.31 -1.87 -7.25
C THR A 91 1.11 -1.30 -5.85
N LEU A 92 1.76 -0.17 -5.54
CA LEU A 92 1.64 0.50 -4.25
C LEU A 92 0.23 1.04 -4.02
N TYR A 93 -0.31 1.78 -4.99
CA TYR A 93 -1.69 2.30 -4.91
C TYR A 93 -2.71 1.16 -4.92
N GLY A 94 -2.50 0.14 -5.77
CA GLY A 94 -3.35 -1.03 -5.83
C GLY A 94 -3.37 -1.83 -4.52
N SER A 95 -2.27 -1.83 -3.77
CA SER A 95 -2.24 -2.41 -2.42
C SER A 95 -3.21 -1.71 -1.47
N HIS A 96 -3.35 -0.39 -1.58
CA HIS A 96 -4.35 0.37 -0.83
C HIS A 96 -5.76 -0.15 -1.14
N LEU A 97 -6.14 -0.15 -2.43
CA LEU A 97 -7.45 -0.62 -2.88
C LEU A 97 -7.73 -2.06 -2.48
N LEU A 98 -6.71 -2.93 -2.56
CA LEU A 98 -6.85 -4.34 -2.20
C LEU A 98 -7.13 -4.50 -0.70
N LEU A 99 -6.40 -3.78 0.17
CA LEU A 99 -6.61 -3.88 1.61
C LEU A 99 -7.99 -3.34 2.01
N ASP A 100 -8.45 -2.28 1.35
CA ASP A 100 -9.80 -1.74 1.53
C ASP A 100 -10.87 -2.71 1.07
N PHE A 101 -10.70 -3.33 -0.09
CA PHE A 101 -11.58 -4.36 -0.62
C PHE A 101 -11.67 -5.58 0.31
N LEU A 102 -10.59 -5.91 1.03
CA LEU A 102 -10.51 -7.01 2.00
C LEU A 102 -10.94 -6.63 3.43
N THR A 103 -11.57 -5.47 3.63
CA THR A 103 -12.06 -5.06 4.95
C THR A 103 -13.47 -5.56 5.23
N GLN A 104 -13.72 -5.99 6.46
CA GLN A 104 -15.04 -6.34 6.94
C GLN A 104 -15.91 -5.09 7.12
N GLY A 105 -17.14 -5.14 6.61
CA GLY A 105 -18.16 -4.14 6.88
C GLY A 105 -17.92 -2.79 6.20
N GLY A 106 -18.87 -1.86 6.40
CA GLY A 106 -18.93 -0.60 5.66
C GLY A 106 -19.59 -0.75 4.29
N THR A 107 -19.53 0.31 3.48
CA THR A 107 -20.15 0.38 2.15
C THR A 107 -19.32 -0.29 1.05
N GLY A 108 -18.11 -0.76 1.34
CA GLY A 108 -17.12 -1.18 0.32
C GLY A 108 -16.44 0.02 -0.35
N ILE A 109 -15.81 -0.21 -1.51
CA ILE A 109 -15.15 0.83 -2.32
C ILE A 109 -15.73 0.88 -3.74
N PRO A 110 -15.80 2.06 -4.39
CA PRO A 110 -16.25 2.21 -5.77
C PRO A 110 -15.18 1.76 -6.77
N LEU A 111 -14.78 0.48 -6.69
CA LEU A 111 -13.62 -0.08 -7.39
C LEU A 111 -13.65 0.15 -8.92
N LEU A 112 -14.85 0.11 -9.52
CA LEU A 112 -15.05 0.25 -10.96
C LEU A 112 -15.42 1.66 -11.42
N TRP A 113 -15.39 2.66 -10.54
CA TRP A 113 -15.58 4.05 -10.96
C TRP A 113 -14.47 4.45 -11.97
N PRO A 114 -14.79 5.20 -13.04
CA PRO A 114 -16.05 5.88 -13.37
C PRO A 114 -17.03 5.06 -14.22
N ILE A 115 -16.79 3.76 -14.43
CA ILE A 115 -17.65 2.91 -15.27
C ILE A 115 -18.94 2.55 -14.52
N SER A 116 -18.88 2.43 -13.20
CA SER A 116 -20.03 2.13 -12.33
C SER A 116 -19.86 2.78 -10.96
N ASP A 117 -20.97 3.26 -10.39
CA ASP A 117 -21.04 3.79 -9.01
C ASP A 117 -21.26 2.68 -7.96
N SER A 118 -21.27 1.41 -8.39
CA SER A 118 -21.41 0.27 -7.50
C SER A 118 -20.20 0.14 -6.57
N HIS A 119 -20.47 -0.19 -5.31
CA HIS A 119 -19.42 -0.45 -4.34
C HIS A 119 -19.17 -1.95 -4.18
N PHE A 120 -17.91 -2.31 -4.02
CA PHE A 120 -17.42 -3.68 -3.99
C PHE A 120 -16.71 -3.96 -2.66
N GLN A 121 -16.92 -5.17 -2.15
CA GLN A 121 -16.25 -5.72 -0.96
C GLN A 121 -16.01 -7.22 -1.15
N SER A 122 -14.95 -7.73 -0.55
CA SER A 122 -14.58 -9.14 -0.61
C SER A 122 -15.39 -9.98 0.37
N THR A 123 -15.68 -11.23 0.01
CA THR A 123 -16.17 -12.25 0.95
C THR A 123 -15.06 -12.73 1.89
N ILE A 124 -13.81 -12.70 1.42
CA ILE A 124 -12.62 -12.98 2.24
C ILE A 124 -12.24 -11.69 2.97
N VAL A 125 -12.29 -11.76 4.29
CA VAL A 125 -12.03 -10.63 5.18
C VAL A 125 -10.64 -10.77 5.77
N LEU A 126 -9.81 -9.74 5.59
CA LEU A 126 -8.51 -9.61 6.23
C LEU A 126 -8.56 -8.63 7.41
N PHE A 127 -9.19 -7.47 7.24
CA PHE A 127 -9.24 -6.43 8.29
C PHE A 127 -10.60 -6.38 8.99
N PRO A 128 -10.65 -6.30 10.33
CA PRO A 128 -11.92 -6.20 11.06
C PRO A 128 -12.58 -4.83 10.87
N ALA A 129 -13.91 -4.80 11.02
CA ALA A 129 -14.70 -3.57 10.91
C ALA A 129 -14.42 -2.60 12.08
N VAL A 130 -14.31 -1.30 11.78
CA VAL A 130 -14.31 -0.23 12.79
C VAL A 130 -15.68 0.42 12.81
N HIS A 131 -16.31 0.48 13.99
CA HIS A 131 -17.59 1.15 14.17
C HIS A 131 -17.34 2.50 14.85
N HIS A 132 -17.40 3.57 14.07
CA HIS A 132 -17.13 4.94 14.53
C HIS A 132 -18.23 5.53 15.44
N SER A 133 -19.31 4.78 15.69
CA SER A 133 -20.41 5.15 16.59
C SER A 133 -20.11 4.89 18.07
N HIS A 134 -18.97 4.27 18.39
CA HIS A 134 -18.59 3.88 19.74
C HIS A 134 -17.54 4.85 20.32
N GLY A 135 -17.48 4.96 21.65
CA GLY A 135 -16.47 5.79 22.33
C GLY A 135 -15.03 5.34 22.05
N LEU A 136 -14.07 6.25 22.17
CA LEU A 136 -12.64 6.01 21.87
C LEU A 136 -12.03 4.81 22.61
N PHE A 137 -12.55 4.48 23.81
CA PHE A 137 -12.07 3.38 24.64
C PHE A 137 -12.91 2.10 24.53
N ASP A 138 -13.80 2.03 23.55
CA ASP A 138 -14.54 0.80 23.30
C ASP A 138 -13.59 -0.32 22.89
N SER A 139 -13.85 -1.52 23.43
CA SER A 139 -13.18 -2.78 23.10
C SER A 139 -13.02 -3.02 21.59
N ILE A 140 -13.91 -2.49 20.75
CA ILE A 140 -13.83 -2.61 19.30
C ILE A 140 -12.62 -1.86 18.71
N HIS A 141 -12.31 -0.66 19.24
CA HIS A 141 -11.15 0.14 18.83
C HIS A 141 -9.84 -0.52 19.29
N VAL A 142 -9.83 -1.08 20.51
CA VAL A 142 -8.68 -1.83 21.04
C VAL A 142 -8.40 -3.08 20.19
N ARG A 143 -9.45 -3.81 19.80
CA ARG A 143 -9.31 -5.00 18.94
C ARG A 143 -8.76 -4.64 17.56
N PHE A 144 -9.27 -3.58 16.94
CA PHE A 144 -8.79 -3.08 15.66
C PHE A 144 -7.31 -2.67 15.75
N LEU A 145 -6.94 -1.85 16.74
CA LEU A 145 -5.56 -1.40 16.93
C LEU A 145 -4.61 -2.57 17.19
N SER A 146 -5.04 -3.54 18.00
CA SER A 146 -4.25 -4.75 18.27
C SER A 146 -4.04 -5.56 16.99
N PHE A 147 -5.06 -5.69 16.15
CA PHE A 147 -4.95 -6.39 14.86
C PHE A 147 -3.96 -5.69 13.93
N GLU A 148 -4.05 -4.36 13.77
CA GLU A 148 -3.12 -3.60 12.93
C GLU A 148 -1.68 -3.66 13.43
N LEU A 149 -1.48 -3.67 14.75
CA LEU A 149 -0.17 -3.83 15.35
C LEU A 149 0.41 -5.22 15.03
N ILE A 150 -0.39 -6.28 15.21
CA ILE A 150 0.02 -7.65 14.88
C ILE A 150 0.35 -7.76 13.38
N TYR A 151 -0.53 -7.24 12.51
CA TYR A 151 -0.33 -7.20 11.07
C TYR A 151 1.00 -6.52 10.71
N THR A 152 1.25 -5.35 11.29
CA THR A 152 2.48 -4.57 11.08
C THR A 152 3.72 -5.35 11.52
N VAL A 153 3.70 -5.94 12.72
CA VAL A 153 4.83 -6.70 13.27
C VAL A 153 5.11 -7.94 12.41
N VAL A 154 4.08 -8.70 12.05
CA VAL A 154 4.24 -9.92 11.22
C VAL A 154 4.78 -9.58 9.84
N LEU A 155 4.26 -8.53 9.20
CA LEU A 155 4.70 -8.14 7.86
C LEU A 155 6.15 -7.66 7.85
N LEU A 156 6.54 -6.80 8.81
CA LEU A 156 7.90 -6.31 8.92
C LEU A 156 8.89 -7.43 9.30
N TRP A 157 8.48 -8.33 10.20
CA TRP A 157 9.28 -9.51 10.54
C TRP A 157 9.50 -10.40 9.33
N GLY A 158 8.45 -10.76 8.59
CA GLY A 158 8.55 -11.59 7.38
C GLY A 158 9.49 -10.99 6.33
N ILE A 159 9.44 -9.67 6.15
CA ILE A 159 10.34 -8.97 5.23
C ILE A 159 11.78 -8.92 5.73
N SER A 160 11.98 -8.77 7.04
CA SER A 160 13.31 -8.89 7.64
C SER A 160 13.92 -10.27 7.38
N GLN A 161 13.15 -11.33 7.58
CA GLN A 161 13.58 -12.71 7.29
C GLN A 161 13.89 -12.90 5.80
N TRP A 162 13.02 -12.42 4.92
CA TRP A 162 13.21 -12.50 3.46
C TRP A 162 14.48 -11.78 2.99
N THR A 163 14.72 -10.57 3.49
CA THR A 163 15.93 -9.82 3.13
C THR A 163 17.20 -10.48 3.65
N SER A 164 17.16 -11.04 4.86
CA SER A 164 18.27 -11.80 5.45
C SER A 164 18.57 -13.06 4.62
N TYR A 165 17.53 -13.80 4.22
CA TYR A 165 17.64 -14.97 3.35
C TYR A 165 18.27 -14.64 2.00
N LYS A 166 17.78 -13.59 1.30
CA LYS A 166 18.36 -13.16 0.02
C LYS A 166 19.84 -12.76 0.17
N HIS A 167 20.19 -12.08 1.26
CA HIS A 167 21.56 -11.66 1.51
C HIS A 167 22.50 -12.86 1.72
N GLN A 168 22.06 -13.85 2.49
CA GLN A 168 22.80 -15.10 2.71
C GLN A 168 22.98 -15.89 1.41
N ARG A 169 21.90 -16.06 0.63
CA ARG A 169 21.94 -16.74 -0.68
C ARG A 169 22.93 -16.07 -1.64
N ARG A 170 22.92 -14.74 -1.72
CA ARG A 170 23.85 -13.99 -2.59
C ARG A 170 25.32 -14.15 -2.17
N LYS A 171 25.59 -14.25 -0.87
CA LYS A 171 26.94 -14.54 -0.35
C LYS A 171 27.40 -15.95 -0.71
N GLN A 172 26.50 -16.94 -0.64
CA GLN A 172 26.80 -18.32 -1.03
C GLN A 172 27.15 -18.42 -2.52
N THR A 173 26.33 -17.83 -3.41
CA THR A 173 26.59 -17.89 -4.86
C THR A 173 27.93 -17.27 -5.24
N LEU A 174 28.30 -16.14 -4.62
CA LEU A 174 29.61 -15.50 -4.85
C LEU A 174 30.78 -16.35 -4.35
N ASN A 175 30.60 -17.05 -3.23
CA ASN A 175 31.61 -17.96 -2.70
C ASN A 175 31.78 -19.20 -3.57
N ASP A 176 30.70 -19.70 -4.17
CA ASP A 176 30.73 -20.87 -5.06
C ASP A 176 31.38 -20.52 -6.41
N GLU A 177 31.07 -19.36 -7.00
CA GLU A 177 31.73 -18.86 -8.22
C GLU A 177 33.25 -18.71 -8.04
N ASN A 178 33.70 -18.21 -6.89
CA ASN A 178 35.12 -18.05 -6.58
C ASN A 178 35.86 -19.38 -6.33
N ARG A 179 35.15 -20.51 -6.19
CA ARG A 179 35.73 -21.84 -5.93
C ARG A 179 35.83 -22.74 -7.17
N MET A 180 35.32 -22.31 -8.33
CA MET A 180 35.47 -23.08 -9.57
C MET A 180 36.89 -22.91 -10.14
N PRO A 181 37.67 -24.00 -10.32
CA PRO A 181 38.98 -23.93 -10.97
C PRO A 181 38.81 -23.57 -12.46
N LEU A 182 39.72 -22.74 -12.98
CA LEU A 182 39.80 -22.32 -14.39
C LEU A 182 39.96 -23.50 -15.36
#